data_AF-A0A518BHY1-F1
#
_entry.id   AF-A0A518BHY1-F1
#
_cell.length_a   1.000
_cell.length_b   1.000
_cell.length_c   1.000
_cell.angle_alpha   90.00
_cell.angle_beta   90.00
_cell.angle_gamma   90.00
#
_symmetry.space_group_name_H-M   'P 1'
#
loop_
_entity.id
_entity.type
_entity.pdbx_description
1 polymer ?
#
loop_
_entity_poly.entity_id
_entity_poly.type
_entity_poly.pdbx_seq_one_letter_code
_entity_poly.pdbx_strand_id
1 'polypeptide(L)'
;MSAAEEAPEPDWNLLPDDPLGFFGLSSPLDQRELKRAYNRLVRRHKPERDPEGFQRIRAAFEQLRQGPTDQPSFEAPPQVARANRDAELRRAELHGERDDAAETAWPAEPGQSSPARQFFIDSLRRDIAAPDSAPSFDDLLVQALDRWPDDGVLHFLVWKRARGEDDPGDLLAFLERVQRVLGSRPLLRGVCDHLMRTASGADPDPWQEFVDRLADDPELRFDRSRVSFLLTILPTATWIAERTWVEARLAEVDEELGFDDDSRLIDVALLLDYQAERQAFVAPSGRRHGVHPLVAELDELLRELSGPARPRVDERVVALLVQVADDPRPLLDAVGSGRPGSGRFVPAFVHLAAQALDRTDAEEREPIGFSSQQADELVEAFLARTERARTDSLSSLLRSALLGLSSLAAIVLVFRIGSDLGDVLVEAMPDWLAQALAYVSAVAILGLLWLFAKVRIDGLFGRHLWRRWWRPMLHEFVIRSGLPATEILARFEGFSSPPLTISEQLSIHAADDEVLAISELARRVVR
;
A
#
# COMPACT_ATOMS: atom_id res chain seq x y z
N MET A 1 18.14 1.90 23.76
CA MET A 1 18.14 2.62 22.48
C MET A 1 19.59 2.78 22.05
N SER A 2 20.09 1.82 21.28
CA SER A 2 21.45 1.90 20.70
C SER A 2 21.41 2.96 19.61
N ALA A 3 22.38 3.87 19.59
CA ALA A 3 22.57 4.79 18.48
C ALA A 3 22.67 3.95 17.20
N ALA A 4 21.78 4.19 16.24
CA ALA A 4 21.97 3.69 14.90
C ALA A 4 23.34 4.22 14.45
N GLU A 5 24.30 3.31 14.31
CA GLU A 5 25.65 3.61 13.88
C GLU A 5 25.51 4.28 12.50
N GLU A 6 25.64 5.61 12.46
CA GLU A 6 25.55 6.39 11.23
C GLU A 6 26.66 5.89 10.31
N ALA A 7 26.29 5.04 9.35
CA ALA A 7 27.21 4.54 8.36
C ALA A 7 27.91 5.75 7.70
N PRO A 8 29.25 5.71 7.57
CA PRO A 8 30.05 6.82 7.10
C PRO A 8 29.54 7.32 5.74
N GLU A 9 29.65 8.62 5.51
CA GLU A 9 29.30 9.22 4.22
C GLU A 9 30.14 8.58 3.11
N PRO A 10 29.54 8.14 1.99
CA PRO A 10 30.29 7.48 0.92
C PRO A 10 31.31 8.45 0.30
N ASP A 11 32.50 7.94 -0.01
CA ASP A 11 33.53 8.76 -0.65
C ASP A 11 33.25 8.89 -2.15
N TRP A 12 32.68 10.04 -2.53
CA TRP A 12 32.34 10.36 -3.92
C TRP A 12 33.54 10.40 -4.86
N ASN A 13 34.77 10.54 -4.34
CA ASN A 13 35.99 10.57 -5.17
C ASN A 13 36.36 9.18 -5.69
N LEU A 14 35.74 8.11 -5.15
CA LEU A 14 35.94 6.75 -5.64
C LEU A 14 35.18 6.49 -6.95
N LEU A 15 34.19 7.31 -7.32
CA LEU A 15 33.48 7.17 -8.58
C LEU A 15 34.16 7.98 -9.70
N PRO A 16 34.24 7.44 -10.93
CA PRO A 16 33.67 6.17 -11.40
C PRO A 16 34.62 4.95 -11.28
N ASP A 17 35.84 5.14 -10.76
CA ASP A 17 36.94 4.17 -10.91
C ASP A 17 36.84 2.97 -9.95
N ASP A 18 36.30 3.14 -8.74
CA ASP A 18 36.14 2.12 -7.71
C ASP A 18 34.71 2.12 -7.11
N PRO A 19 33.72 1.57 -7.83
CA PRO A 19 32.36 1.48 -7.30
C PRO A 19 32.24 0.51 -6.12
N LEU A 20 33.14 -0.48 -5.96
CA LEU A 20 33.14 -1.37 -4.78
C LEU A 20 33.48 -0.59 -3.50
N GLY A 21 34.55 0.19 -3.56
CA GLY A 21 34.96 1.09 -2.48
C GLY A 21 33.89 2.14 -2.17
N PHE A 22 33.24 2.70 -3.19
CA PHE A 22 32.14 3.66 -3.02
C PHE A 22 30.98 3.11 -2.17
N PHE A 23 30.60 1.84 -2.37
CA PHE A 23 29.57 1.18 -1.56
C PHE A 23 30.10 0.59 -0.24
N GLY A 24 31.41 0.65 0.01
CA GLY A 24 32.05 0.03 1.17
C GLY A 24 31.98 -1.49 1.18
N LEU A 25 31.97 -2.12 -0.01
CA LEU A 25 31.85 -3.57 -0.18
C LEU A 25 33.23 -4.20 -0.41
N SER A 26 33.38 -5.45 0.01
CA SER A 26 34.59 -6.24 -0.22
C SER A 26 34.37 -7.29 -1.32
N SER A 27 35.43 -7.68 -2.03
CA SER A 27 35.39 -8.78 -2.99
C SER A 27 35.62 -10.12 -2.28
N PRO A 28 34.83 -11.17 -2.53
CA PRO A 28 33.83 -11.32 -3.60
C PRO A 28 32.52 -10.56 -3.31
N LEU A 29 31.97 -9.95 -4.36
CA LEU A 29 30.74 -9.15 -4.29
C LEU A 29 29.53 -10.02 -3.96
N ASP A 30 28.96 -9.85 -2.76
CA ASP A 30 27.61 -10.33 -2.48
C ASP A 30 26.58 -9.35 -3.08
N GLN A 31 25.79 -9.82 -4.04
CA GLN A 31 24.72 -9.03 -4.66
C GLN A 31 23.71 -8.51 -3.63
N ARG A 32 23.49 -9.24 -2.52
CA ARG A 32 22.60 -8.81 -1.45
C ARG A 32 23.16 -7.60 -0.70
N GLU A 33 24.46 -7.62 -0.39
CA GLU A 33 25.13 -6.48 0.26
C GLU A 33 25.16 -5.25 -0.64
N LEU A 34 25.38 -5.44 -1.95
CA LEU A 34 25.30 -4.38 -2.95
C LEU A 34 23.93 -3.72 -3.00
N LYS A 35 22.86 -4.52 -3.08
CA LYS A 35 21.48 -4.00 -3.08
C LYS A 35 21.18 -3.23 -1.80
N ARG A 36 21.58 -3.77 -0.63
CA ARG A 36 21.41 -3.08 0.66
C ARG A 36 22.17 -1.75 0.70
N ALA A 37 23.41 -1.70 0.23
CA ALA A 37 24.21 -0.48 0.20
C ALA A 37 23.61 0.58 -0.73
N TYR A 38 23.17 0.17 -1.92
CA TYR A 38 22.45 1.02 -2.86
C TYR A 38 21.18 1.62 -2.24
N ASN A 39 20.33 0.80 -1.60
CA ASN A 39 19.07 1.26 -1.00
C ASN A 39 19.29 2.29 0.10
N ARG A 40 20.33 2.11 0.93
CA ARG A 40 20.70 3.08 1.96
C ARG A 40 21.07 4.43 1.34
N LEU A 41 21.86 4.44 0.26
CA LEU A 41 22.28 5.67 -0.41
C LEU A 41 21.11 6.34 -1.13
N VAL A 42 20.21 5.60 -1.78
CA VAL A 42 19.01 6.15 -2.43
C VAL A 42 18.07 6.82 -1.42
N ARG A 43 17.87 6.21 -0.24
CA ARG A 43 17.06 6.82 0.84
C ARG A 43 17.64 8.17 1.31
N ARG A 44 18.98 8.33 1.30
CA ARG A 44 19.69 9.55 1.69
C ARG A 44 19.76 10.59 0.57
N HIS A 45 19.95 10.15 -0.68
CA HIS A 45 20.07 10.97 -1.89
C HIS A 45 18.81 10.80 -2.76
N LYS A 46 17.67 11.30 -2.26
CA LYS A 46 16.42 11.31 -3.03
C LYS A 46 16.58 12.16 -4.31
N PRO A 47 16.08 11.71 -5.47
CA PRO A 47 16.27 12.39 -6.76
C PRO A 47 15.72 13.83 -6.79
N GLU A 48 14.67 14.12 -6.01
CA GLU A 48 14.14 15.49 -5.87
C GLU A 48 15.08 16.45 -5.13
N ARG A 49 15.86 15.92 -4.18
CA ARG A 49 16.75 16.71 -3.34
C ARG A 49 18.17 16.78 -3.91
N ASP A 50 18.62 15.69 -4.52
CA ASP A 50 19.96 15.52 -5.06
C ASP A 50 19.93 14.64 -6.33
N PRO A 51 19.50 15.19 -7.47
CA PRO A 51 19.39 14.44 -8.72
C PRO A 51 20.75 13.96 -9.23
N GLU A 52 21.82 14.74 -9.03
CA GLU A 52 23.18 14.40 -9.46
C GLU A 52 23.79 13.28 -8.61
N GLY A 53 23.58 13.31 -7.30
CA GLY A 53 23.97 12.22 -6.40
C GLY A 53 23.26 10.92 -6.74
N PHE A 54 21.94 10.97 -6.96
CA PHE A 54 21.15 9.80 -7.35
C PHE A 54 21.63 9.18 -8.67
N GLN A 55 21.91 9.99 -9.70
CA GLN A 55 22.44 9.51 -10.98
C GLN A 55 23.79 8.82 -10.82
N ARG A 56 24.71 9.39 -10.03
CA ARG A 56 26.02 8.80 -9.74
C ARG A 56 25.91 7.47 -9.00
N ILE A 57 25.06 7.39 -7.97
CA ILE A 57 24.77 6.15 -7.23
C ILE A 57 24.22 5.07 -8.18
N ARG A 58 23.28 5.43 -9.05
CA ARG A 58 22.69 4.49 -10.03
C ARG A 58 23.71 3.98 -11.04
N ALA A 59 24.57 4.86 -11.55
CA ALA A 59 25.63 4.48 -12.49
C ALA A 59 26.61 3.48 -11.86
N ALA A 60 27.05 3.74 -10.62
CA ALA A 60 27.93 2.84 -9.87
C ALA A 60 27.29 1.46 -9.60
N PHE A 61 26.00 1.42 -9.25
CA PHE A 61 25.26 0.18 -9.06
C PHE A 61 25.18 -0.66 -10.33
N GLU A 62 24.85 -0.03 -11.47
CA GLU A 62 24.78 -0.73 -12.77
C GLU A 62 26.14 -1.27 -13.20
N GLN A 63 27.23 -0.53 -12.97
CA GLN A 63 28.59 -1.01 -13.25
C GLN A 63 28.91 -2.30 -12.49
N LEU A 64 28.59 -2.36 -11.19
CA LEU A 64 28.82 -3.56 -10.39
C LEU A 64 27.87 -4.72 -10.76
N ARG A 65 26.62 -4.40 -11.12
CA ARG A 65 25.62 -5.40 -11.53
C ARG A 65 26.00 -6.09 -12.84
N GLN A 66 26.59 -5.37 -13.79
CA GLN A 66 27.01 -5.92 -15.07
C GLN A 66 28.28 -6.80 -14.96
N GLY A 67 28.96 -6.79 -13.81
CA GLY A 67 30.22 -7.50 -13.60
C GLY A 67 31.39 -6.86 -14.38
N PRO A 68 32.64 -7.27 -14.11
CA PRO A 68 33.79 -6.82 -14.90
C PRO A 68 33.56 -7.24 -16.35
N THR A 69 33.16 -6.28 -17.18
CA THR A 69 32.99 -6.44 -18.61
C THR A 69 34.37 -6.46 -19.26
N ASP A 70 35.12 -7.55 -19.04
CA ASP A 70 36.24 -7.89 -19.90
C ASP A 70 35.67 -8.60 -21.14
N GLN A 71 35.20 -7.82 -22.13
CA GLN A 71 35.25 -8.23 -23.53
C GLN A 71 35.05 -7.07 -24.52
N PRO A 72 35.87 -7.00 -25.60
CA PRO A 72 35.62 -6.15 -26.75
C PRO A 72 34.37 -6.64 -27.49
N SER A 73 33.64 -5.70 -28.08
CA SER A 73 32.42 -5.92 -28.87
C SER A 73 32.51 -7.13 -29.81
N PHE A 74 31.80 -8.20 -29.47
CA PHE A 74 31.47 -9.29 -30.38
C PHE A 74 29.95 -9.40 -30.47
N GLU A 75 29.42 -9.30 -31.68
CA GLU A 75 28.06 -9.75 -31.99
C GLU A 75 27.87 -11.18 -31.50
N ALA A 76 26.85 -11.41 -30.67
CA ALA A 76 26.56 -12.71 -30.11
C ALA A 76 26.32 -13.73 -31.24
N PRO A 77 27.02 -14.88 -31.26
CA PRO A 77 26.73 -15.93 -32.21
C PRO A 77 25.27 -16.40 -32.06
N PRO A 78 24.54 -16.68 -33.17
CA PRO A 78 23.11 -17.05 -33.16
C PRO A 78 22.75 -18.29 -32.33
N GLN A 79 23.74 -19.01 -31.80
CA GLN A 79 23.55 -20.15 -30.91
C GLN A 79 23.19 -19.73 -29.47
N VAL A 80 23.68 -18.58 -28.98
CA VAL A 80 23.38 -18.10 -27.62
C VAL A 80 21.94 -17.59 -27.53
N ALA A 81 21.45 -16.94 -28.59
CA ALA A 81 20.04 -16.51 -28.68
C ALA A 81 19.06 -17.70 -28.72
N ARG A 82 19.45 -18.83 -29.34
CA ARG A 82 18.66 -20.07 -29.31
C ARG A 82 18.69 -20.73 -27.94
N ALA A 83 19.85 -20.82 -27.31
CA ALA A 83 19.99 -21.40 -25.97
C ALA A 83 19.20 -20.62 -24.91
N ASN A 84 19.17 -19.29 -25.01
CA ASN A 84 18.38 -18.45 -24.10
C ASN A 84 16.88 -18.65 -24.32
N ARG A 85 16.42 -18.75 -25.57
CA ARG A 85 15.02 -19.02 -25.90
C ARG A 85 14.56 -20.40 -25.44
N ASP A 86 15.42 -21.41 -25.57
CA ASP A 86 15.15 -22.76 -25.07
C ASP A 86 15.17 -22.82 -23.53
N ALA A 87 15.99 -22.00 -22.87
CA ALA A 87 16.00 -21.88 -21.41
C ALA A 87 14.78 -21.11 -20.87
N GLU A 88 14.28 -20.12 -21.62
CA GLU A 88 13.04 -19.40 -21.33
C GLU A 88 11.81 -20.30 -21.48
N LEU A 89 11.74 -21.09 -22.56
CA LEU A 89 10.70 -22.09 -22.77
C LEU A 89 10.69 -23.16 -21.66
N ARG A 90 11.87 -23.66 -21.25
CA ARG A 90 11.96 -24.60 -20.11
C ARG A 90 11.58 -23.97 -18.78
N ARG A 91 11.85 -22.66 -18.56
CA ARG A 91 11.38 -21.94 -17.37
C ARG A 91 9.88 -21.76 -17.36
N ALA A 92 9.29 -21.46 -18.52
CA ALA A 92 7.84 -21.37 -18.68
C ALA A 92 7.16 -22.74 -18.45
N GLU A 93 7.74 -23.83 -18.96
CA GLU A 93 7.29 -25.21 -18.68
C GLU A 93 7.40 -25.56 -17.19
N LEU A 94 8.52 -25.23 -16.53
CA LEU A 94 8.75 -25.49 -15.10
C LEU A 94 7.85 -24.68 -14.16
N HIS A 95 7.36 -23.50 -14.59
CA HIS A 95 6.47 -22.66 -13.78
C HIS A 95 4.99 -22.95 -14.03
N GLY A 96 4.61 -23.37 -15.25
CA GLY A 96 3.24 -23.83 -15.54
C GLY A 96 2.90 -25.19 -14.92
N GLU A 97 3.87 -26.10 -14.78
CA GLU A 97 3.60 -27.43 -14.21
C GLU A 97 3.49 -27.47 -12.68
N ARG A 98 3.85 -26.40 -11.95
CA ARG A 98 4.08 -26.51 -10.49
C ARG A 98 2.86 -26.19 -9.62
N ASP A 99 1.95 -25.34 -10.08
CA ASP A 99 0.75 -24.98 -9.33
C ASP A 99 -0.42 -25.96 -9.59
N ASP A 100 -0.49 -26.56 -10.79
CA ASP A 100 -1.44 -27.65 -11.08
C ASP A 100 -0.94 -29.04 -10.63
N ALA A 101 0.36 -29.24 -10.42
CA ALA A 101 0.88 -30.53 -9.94
C ALA A 101 0.45 -30.86 -8.50
N ALA A 102 0.13 -29.88 -7.66
CA ALA A 102 -0.35 -30.18 -6.30
C ALA A 102 -1.80 -30.71 -6.28
N GLU A 103 -2.65 -30.26 -7.21
CA GLU A 103 -4.05 -30.68 -7.32
C GLU A 103 -4.25 -31.84 -8.32
N THR A 104 -3.35 -31.96 -9.33
CA THR A 104 -3.38 -33.00 -10.39
C THR A 104 -2.45 -34.19 -10.13
N ALA A 105 -1.59 -34.17 -9.10
CA ALA A 105 -0.84 -35.35 -8.62
C ALA A 105 -1.73 -36.40 -7.91
N TRP A 106 -2.94 -36.58 -8.41
CA TRP A 106 -3.75 -37.76 -8.14
C TRP A 106 -4.14 -38.41 -9.46
N PRO A 107 -3.29 -39.32 -9.95
CA PRO A 107 -3.45 -40.70 -9.49
C PRO A 107 -2.10 -41.37 -9.20
N ALA A 108 -1.84 -41.69 -7.94
CA ALA A 108 -0.99 -42.84 -7.66
C ALA A 108 -1.64 -44.06 -8.33
N GLU A 109 -0.87 -44.82 -9.10
CA GLU A 109 -1.37 -46.06 -9.68
C GLU A 109 -2.04 -46.91 -8.59
N PRO A 110 -3.21 -47.53 -8.86
CA PRO A 110 -4.04 -48.20 -7.86
C PRO A 110 -3.42 -49.40 -7.10
N GLY A 111 -2.10 -49.56 -7.07
CA GLY A 111 -1.38 -50.65 -6.39
C GLY A 111 -0.37 -50.26 -5.30
N GLN A 112 0.01 -48.98 -5.15
CA GLN A 112 0.98 -48.56 -4.13
C GLN A 112 0.42 -47.40 -3.29
N SER A 113 -0.36 -47.72 -2.27
CA SER A 113 -0.70 -46.76 -1.22
C SER A 113 0.58 -46.35 -0.49
N SER A 114 0.83 -45.04 -0.35
CA SER A 114 1.95 -44.57 0.49
C SER A 114 1.83 -45.16 1.89
N PRO A 115 2.95 -45.45 2.58
CA PRO A 115 2.92 -45.93 3.96
C PRO A 115 2.09 -45.03 4.89
N ALA A 116 2.08 -43.71 4.65
CA ALA A 116 1.26 -42.75 5.38
C ALA A 116 -0.24 -42.95 5.11
N ARG A 117 -0.63 -43.15 3.85
CA ARG A 117 -2.02 -43.45 3.48
C ARG A 117 -2.52 -44.73 4.15
N GLN A 118 -1.69 -45.77 4.18
CA GLN A 118 -2.06 -47.04 4.81
C GLN A 118 -2.16 -46.88 6.33
N PHE A 119 -1.20 -46.21 6.96
CA PHE A 119 -1.25 -45.88 8.39
C PHE A 119 -2.53 -45.10 8.74
N PHE A 120 -2.89 -44.11 7.93
CA PHE A 120 -4.09 -43.30 8.13
C PHE A 120 -5.38 -44.11 7.98
N ILE A 121 -5.49 -44.95 6.93
CA ILE A 121 -6.64 -45.85 6.74
C ILE A 121 -6.78 -46.81 7.93
N ASP A 122 -5.68 -47.39 8.40
CA ASP A 122 -5.70 -48.32 9.52
C ASP A 122 -6.03 -47.61 10.84
N SER A 123 -5.64 -46.35 10.98
CA SER A 123 -5.98 -45.51 12.13
C SER A 123 -7.46 -45.14 12.15
N LEU A 124 -8.03 -44.72 11.01
CA LEU A 124 -9.47 -44.47 10.86
C LEU A 124 -10.31 -45.73 11.12
N ARG A 125 -9.84 -46.90 10.66
CA ARG A 125 -10.52 -48.17 10.93
C ARG A 125 -10.56 -48.49 12.42
N ARG A 126 -9.50 -48.17 13.16
CA ARG A 126 -9.46 -48.36 14.63
C ARG A 126 -10.39 -47.39 15.34
N ASP A 127 -10.43 -46.14 14.90
CA ASP A 127 -11.32 -45.11 15.45
C ASP A 127 -12.79 -45.51 15.31
N ILE A 128 -13.20 -45.95 14.12
CA ILE A 128 -14.55 -46.45 13.85
C ILE A 128 -14.88 -47.69 14.70
N ALA A 129 -13.89 -48.57 14.96
CA ALA A 129 -14.10 -49.82 15.70
C ALA A 129 -14.16 -49.64 17.22
N ALA A 130 -13.56 -48.57 17.77
CA ALA A 130 -13.45 -48.36 19.22
C ALA A 130 -13.42 -46.85 19.60
N PRO A 131 -14.53 -46.12 19.38
CA PRO A 131 -14.57 -44.65 19.46
C PRO A 131 -14.20 -44.09 20.85
N ASP A 132 -14.47 -44.83 21.92
CA ASP A 132 -14.23 -44.37 23.30
C ASP A 132 -12.75 -44.47 23.74
N SER A 133 -11.89 -45.09 22.92
CA SER A 133 -10.49 -45.39 23.29
C SER A 133 -9.46 -44.96 22.25
N ALA A 134 -9.92 -44.49 21.09
CA ALA A 134 -9.04 -44.09 20.02
C ALA A 134 -8.54 -42.65 20.24
N PRO A 135 -7.28 -42.34 19.90
CA PRO A 135 -6.85 -40.95 19.72
C PRO A 135 -7.74 -40.25 18.70
N SER A 136 -7.99 -38.96 18.91
CA SER A 136 -8.82 -38.18 17.99
C SER A 136 -8.24 -38.20 16.58
N PHE A 137 -9.08 -37.94 15.56
CA PHE A 137 -8.63 -37.79 14.18
C PHE A 137 -7.44 -36.83 14.05
N ASP A 138 -7.49 -35.72 14.77
CA ASP A 138 -6.43 -34.71 14.77
C ASP A 138 -5.13 -35.26 15.36
N ASP A 139 -5.21 -36.02 16.46
CA ASP A 139 -4.04 -36.65 17.07
C ASP A 139 -3.40 -37.69 16.15
N LEU A 140 -4.24 -38.46 15.44
CA LEU A 140 -3.77 -39.43 14.44
C LEU A 140 -3.09 -38.76 13.25
N LEU A 141 -3.65 -37.64 12.78
CA LEU A 141 -3.09 -36.87 11.67
C LEU A 141 -1.77 -36.21 12.05
N VAL A 142 -1.69 -35.61 13.25
CA VAL A 142 -0.45 -35.01 13.79
C VAL A 142 0.63 -36.08 13.98
N GLN A 143 0.29 -37.26 14.52
CA GLN A 143 1.21 -38.39 14.64
C GLN A 143 1.69 -38.90 13.27
N ALA A 144 0.81 -38.92 12.26
CA ALA A 144 1.18 -39.31 10.91
C ALA A 144 2.17 -38.32 10.29
N LEU A 145 1.94 -37.01 10.47
CA LEU A 145 2.85 -35.96 9.97
C LEU A 145 4.21 -36.02 10.65
N ASP A 146 4.28 -36.37 11.93
CA ASP A 146 5.55 -36.50 12.64
C ASP A 146 6.42 -37.60 12.03
N ARG A 147 5.76 -38.67 11.58
CA ARG A 147 6.45 -39.79 10.95
C ARG A 147 6.73 -39.60 9.46
N TRP A 148 5.86 -38.89 8.75
CA TRP A 148 5.96 -38.63 7.31
C TRP A 148 5.66 -37.16 6.98
N PRO A 149 6.55 -36.24 7.37
CA PRO A 149 6.28 -34.80 7.30
C PRO A 149 6.27 -34.24 5.87
N ASP A 150 6.66 -35.03 4.86
CA ASP A 150 6.67 -34.64 3.45
C ASP A 150 5.64 -35.42 2.60
N ASP A 151 4.73 -36.18 3.23
CA ASP A 151 3.70 -36.92 2.49
C ASP A 151 2.54 -36.00 2.07
N GLY A 152 2.42 -35.76 0.76
CA GLY A 152 1.40 -34.87 0.19
C GLY A 152 -0.05 -35.26 0.51
N VAL A 153 -0.35 -36.53 0.83
CA VAL A 153 -1.69 -36.96 1.22
C VAL A 153 -2.03 -36.45 2.62
N LEU A 154 -1.07 -36.54 3.55
CA LEU A 154 -1.26 -36.00 4.90
C LEU A 154 -1.41 -34.49 4.87
N HIS A 155 -0.64 -33.82 4.00
CA HIS A 155 -0.73 -32.38 3.77
C HIS A 155 -2.14 -31.97 3.30
N PHE A 156 -2.67 -32.70 2.31
CA PHE A 156 -4.04 -32.52 1.84
C PHE A 156 -5.08 -32.79 2.93
N LEU A 157 -4.88 -33.79 3.79
CA LEU A 157 -5.78 -34.09 4.89
C LEU A 157 -5.78 -33.00 5.96
N VAL A 158 -4.63 -32.41 6.28
CA VAL A 158 -4.55 -31.21 7.15
C VAL A 158 -5.35 -30.09 6.53
N TRP A 159 -5.14 -29.81 5.26
CA TRP A 159 -5.88 -28.78 4.55
C TRP A 159 -7.39 -29.04 4.55
N LYS A 160 -7.82 -30.27 4.28
CA LYS A 160 -9.24 -30.67 4.28
C LYS A 160 -9.85 -30.61 5.67
N ARG A 161 -9.12 -31.03 6.70
CA ARG A 161 -9.53 -30.95 8.11
C ARG A 161 -9.67 -29.50 8.55
N ALA A 162 -8.69 -28.67 8.21
CA ALA A 162 -8.75 -27.23 8.43
C ALA A 162 -10.02 -26.67 7.79
N ARG A 163 -10.26 -26.99 6.51
CA ARG A 163 -11.41 -26.50 5.73
C ARG A 163 -12.80 -26.84 6.27
N GLY A 164 -12.90 -27.90 7.07
CA GLY A 164 -14.15 -28.35 7.68
C GLY A 164 -14.38 -27.83 9.09
N GLU A 165 -13.45 -27.08 9.67
CA GLU A 165 -13.59 -26.51 11.01
C GLU A 165 -14.22 -25.13 10.94
N ASP A 166 -15.37 -24.96 11.58
CA ASP A 166 -16.05 -23.67 11.66
C ASP A 166 -15.62 -22.88 12.90
N ASP A 167 -15.09 -23.54 13.94
CA ASP A 167 -14.58 -22.88 15.14
C ASP A 167 -13.11 -22.41 14.98
N PRO A 168 -12.84 -21.10 15.01
CA PRO A 168 -11.49 -20.57 14.84
C PRO A 168 -10.53 -21.02 15.95
N GLY A 169 -11.02 -21.23 17.18
CA GLY A 169 -10.22 -21.63 18.33
C GLY A 169 -9.69 -23.06 18.17
N ASP A 170 -10.58 -24.00 17.85
CA ASP A 170 -10.23 -25.40 17.60
C ASP A 170 -9.30 -25.54 16.37
N LEU A 171 -9.54 -24.75 15.32
CA LEU A 171 -8.66 -24.70 14.15
C LEU A 171 -7.25 -24.21 14.52
N LEU A 172 -7.13 -23.11 15.26
CA LEU A 172 -5.84 -22.59 15.70
C LEU A 172 -5.11 -23.62 16.58
N ALA A 173 -5.81 -24.25 17.53
CA ALA A 173 -5.24 -25.29 18.38
C ALA A 173 -4.76 -26.52 17.58
N PHE A 174 -5.49 -26.92 16.54
CA PHE A 174 -5.07 -27.97 15.62
C PHE A 174 -3.82 -27.56 14.83
N LEU A 175 -3.80 -26.35 14.29
CA LEU A 175 -2.69 -25.88 13.47
C LEU A 175 -1.42 -25.62 14.24
N GLU A 176 -1.52 -25.20 15.51
CA GLU A 176 -0.36 -25.16 16.40
C GLU A 176 0.24 -26.56 16.63
N ARG A 177 -0.60 -27.60 16.78
CA ARG A 177 -0.11 -28.99 16.90
C ARG A 177 0.60 -29.43 15.61
N VAL A 178 0.03 -29.10 14.46
CA VAL A 178 0.60 -29.40 13.14
C VAL A 178 1.93 -28.64 12.92
N GLN A 179 1.98 -27.35 13.26
CA GLN A 179 3.20 -26.53 13.16
C GLN A 179 4.31 -27.09 14.04
N ARG A 180 4.02 -27.48 15.29
CA ARG A 180 5.03 -28.07 16.20
C ARG A 180 5.71 -29.32 15.62
N VAL A 181 4.99 -30.07 14.79
CA VAL A 181 5.51 -31.28 14.15
C VAL A 181 6.26 -30.97 12.86
N LEU A 182 5.75 -30.04 12.05
CA LEU A 182 6.31 -29.77 10.73
C LEU A 182 7.42 -28.71 10.73
N GLY A 183 7.49 -27.87 11.76
CA GLY A 183 8.31 -26.66 11.77
C GLY A 183 7.87 -25.67 10.69
N SER A 184 8.84 -25.07 10.01
CA SER A 184 8.69 -24.06 8.95
C SER A 184 8.29 -24.58 7.55
N ARG A 185 7.89 -25.84 7.42
CA ARG A 185 7.68 -26.44 6.09
C ARG A 185 6.55 -25.74 5.29
N PRO A 186 6.58 -25.79 3.93
CA PRO A 186 5.72 -24.99 3.04
C PRO A 186 4.21 -25.23 3.14
N LEU A 187 3.79 -26.20 3.96
CA LEU A 187 2.39 -26.55 4.20
C LEU A 187 1.50 -25.39 4.62
N LEU A 188 2.11 -24.38 5.24
CA LEU A 188 1.40 -23.23 5.75
C LEU A 188 0.62 -22.50 4.66
N ARG A 189 1.10 -22.43 3.41
CA ARG A 189 0.45 -21.57 2.40
C ARG A 189 -1.04 -21.89 2.18
N GLY A 190 -1.38 -23.15 1.85
CA GLY A 190 -2.77 -23.54 1.60
C GLY A 190 -3.64 -23.58 2.86
N VAL A 191 -3.04 -23.81 4.02
CA VAL A 191 -3.73 -23.83 5.32
C VAL A 191 -4.04 -22.41 5.80
N CYS A 192 -3.12 -21.47 5.58
CA CYS A 192 -3.26 -20.07 5.94
C CYS A 192 -4.45 -19.44 5.20
N ASP A 193 -4.64 -19.74 3.93
CA ASP A 193 -5.83 -19.32 3.17
C ASP A 193 -7.15 -19.74 3.83
N HIS A 194 -7.19 -20.90 4.49
CA HIS A 194 -8.38 -21.30 5.23
C HIS A 194 -8.49 -20.61 6.60
N LEU A 195 -7.39 -20.52 7.34
CA LEU A 195 -7.31 -19.73 8.58
C LEU A 195 -7.78 -18.28 8.38
N MET A 196 -7.40 -17.65 7.28
CA MET A 196 -7.81 -16.28 6.96
C MET A 196 -9.34 -16.15 6.84
N ARG A 197 -10.02 -17.20 6.38
CA ARG A 197 -11.48 -17.21 6.20
C ARG A 197 -12.21 -17.39 7.52
N THR A 198 -11.77 -18.32 8.35
CA THR A 198 -12.37 -18.57 9.68
C THR A 198 -12.08 -17.42 10.64
N ALA A 199 -10.88 -16.83 10.58
CA ALA A 199 -10.52 -15.66 11.37
C ALA A 199 -11.30 -14.39 11.02
N SER A 200 -11.86 -14.28 9.80
CA SER A 200 -12.67 -13.12 9.40
C SER A 200 -13.95 -12.93 10.22
N GLY A 201 -14.38 -13.92 10.98
CA GLY A 201 -15.48 -13.83 11.95
C GLY A 201 -15.05 -13.84 13.42
N ALA A 202 -13.75 -13.97 13.70
CA ALA A 202 -13.22 -14.16 15.04
C ALA A 202 -12.68 -12.86 15.65
N ASP A 203 -12.36 -12.89 16.93
CA ASP A 203 -11.52 -11.88 17.58
C ASP A 203 -10.17 -11.80 16.83
N PRO A 204 -9.71 -10.61 16.41
CA PRO A 204 -8.44 -10.47 15.70
C PRO A 204 -7.21 -10.83 16.55
N ASP A 205 -7.28 -10.71 17.88
CA ASP A 205 -6.10 -10.83 18.75
C ASP A 205 -5.47 -12.24 18.71
N PRO A 206 -6.22 -13.36 18.87
CA PRO A 206 -5.64 -14.70 18.78
C PRO A 206 -5.06 -15.03 17.41
N TRP A 207 -5.63 -14.46 16.35
CA TRP A 207 -5.15 -14.65 14.98
C TRP A 207 -3.83 -13.89 14.75
N GLN A 208 -3.74 -12.63 15.19
CA GLN A 208 -2.51 -11.84 15.11
C GLN A 208 -1.38 -12.50 15.90
N GLU A 209 -1.65 -12.96 17.13
CA GLU A 209 -0.66 -13.66 17.95
C GLU A 209 -0.17 -14.96 17.29
N PHE A 210 -1.06 -15.69 16.61
CA PHE A 210 -0.68 -16.89 15.85
C PHE A 210 0.22 -16.54 14.66
N VAL A 211 -0.15 -15.53 13.87
CA VAL A 211 0.69 -15.07 12.75
C VAL A 211 2.03 -14.55 13.21
N ASP A 212 2.08 -13.79 14.30
CA ASP A 212 3.32 -13.26 14.87
C ASP A 212 4.23 -14.41 15.30
N ARG A 213 3.70 -15.42 15.98
CA ARG A 213 4.47 -16.62 16.35
C ARG A 213 5.00 -17.39 15.14
N LEU A 214 4.22 -17.49 14.06
CA LEU A 214 4.69 -18.08 12.80
C LEU A 214 5.78 -17.22 12.15
N ALA A 215 5.53 -15.92 11.99
CA ALA A 215 6.48 -15.01 11.36
C ALA A 215 7.80 -14.91 12.14
N ASP A 216 7.75 -15.00 13.47
CA ASP A 216 8.92 -14.95 14.35
C ASP A 216 9.61 -16.30 14.53
N ASP A 217 9.09 -17.39 13.95
CA ASP A 217 9.69 -18.72 14.02
C ASP A 217 11.12 -18.67 13.45
N PRO A 218 12.16 -19.05 14.21
CA PRO A 218 13.55 -19.01 13.77
C PRO A 218 13.80 -19.73 12.45
N GLU A 219 13.02 -20.77 12.15
CA GLU A 219 13.15 -21.50 10.90
C GLU A 219 12.57 -20.73 9.70
N LEU A 220 11.58 -19.85 9.92
CA LEU A 220 11.05 -18.92 8.91
C LEU A 220 11.89 -17.65 8.80
N ARG A 221 12.61 -17.24 9.86
CA ARG A 221 13.45 -16.02 9.88
C ARG A 221 14.54 -15.97 8.81
N PHE A 222 14.92 -17.11 8.22
CA PHE A 222 16.03 -17.20 7.27
C PHE A 222 15.60 -17.58 5.86
N ASP A 223 14.50 -17.04 5.30
CA ASP A 223 14.24 -17.19 3.88
C ASP A 223 13.20 -16.23 3.29
N ARG A 224 13.17 -16.15 1.94
CA ARG A 224 12.06 -15.64 1.13
C ARG A 224 10.71 -16.26 1.52
N SER A 225 10.71 -17.39 2.22
CA SER A 225 9.52 -18.08 2.74
C SER A 225 8.74 -17.24 3.74
N ARG A 226 9.38 -16.52 4.68
CA ARG A 226 8.66 -15.63 5.62
C ARG A 226 8.02 -14.47 4.89
N VAL A 227 8.77 -13.80 4.03
CA VAL A 227 8.26 -12.72 3.18
C VAL A 227 7.09 -13.22 2.32
N SER A 228 7.25 -14.34 1.64
CA SER A 228 6.19 -14.94 0.81
C SER A 228 4.97 -15.32 1.64
N PHE A 229 5.17 -15.79 2.87
CA PHE A 229 4.10 -16.07 3.82
C PHE A 229 3.36 -14.79 4.19
N LEU A 230 4.08 -13.75 4.65
CA LEU A 230 3.50 -12.45 5.00
C LEU A 230 2.77 -11.82 3.81
N LEU A 231 3.37 -11.79 2.63
CA LEU A 231 2.71 -11.29 1.40
C LEU A 231 1.45 -12.06 1.02
N THR A 232 1.36 -13.34 1.37
CA THR A 232 0.16 -14.14 1.11
C THR A 232 -0.97 -13.77 2.08
N ILE A 233 -0.66 -13.50 3.34
CA ILE A 233 -1.68 -13.24 4.37
C ILE A 233 -2.07 -11.76 4.48
N LEU A 234 -1.15 -10.84 4.16
CA LEU A 234 -1.35 -9.40 4.38
C LEU A 234 -2.59 -8.84 3.66
N PRO A 235 -2.90 -9.20 2.39
CA PRO A 235 -4.10 -8.71 1.72
C PRO A 235 -5.38 -9.01 2.51
N THR A 236 -5.54 -10.25 3.01
CA THR A 236 -6.71 -10.58 3.83
C THR A 236 -6.62 -9.96 5.22
N ALA A 237 -5.42 -9.85 5.80
CA ALA A 237 -5.20 -9.21 7.09
C ALA A 237 -5.65 -7.75 7.12
N THR A 238 -5.57 -7.03 5.99
CA THR A 238 -6.09 -5.64 5.88
C THR A 238 -7.56 -5.49 6.30
N TRP A 239 -8.34 -6.57 6.25
CA TRP A 239 -9.78 -6.57 6.56
C TRP A 239 -10.12 -6.99 7.98
N ILE A 240 -9.23 -7.73 8.65
CA ILE A 240 -9.53 -8.39 9.92
C ILE A 240 -8.64 -7.88 11.07
N ALA A 241 -7.40 -7.52 10.77
CA ALA A 241 -6.39 -7.18 11.76
C ALA A 241 -6.40 -5.69 12.10
N GLU A 242 -5.78 -5.33 13.23
CA GLU A 242 -5.47 -3.94 13.54
C GLU A 242 -4.58 -3.34 12.43
N ARG A 243 -4.95 -2.16 11.95
CA ARG A 243 -4.22 -1.46 10.88
C ARG A 243 -2.74 -1.26 11.21
N THR A 244 -2.42 -0.88 12.45
CA THR A 244 -1.03 -0.63 12.88
C THR A 244 -0.17 -1.89 12.79
N TRP A 245 -0.77 -3.05 13.06
CA TRP A 245 -0.13 -4.36 12.91
C TRP A 245 0.17 -4.66 11.43
N VAL A 246 -0.80 -4.43 10.53
CA VAL A 246 -0.61 -4.65 9.09
C VAL A 246 0.46 -3.73 8.53
N GLU A 247 0.45 -2.44 8.91
CA GLU A 247 1.47 -1.46 8.51
C GLU A 247 2.87 -1.85 9.01
N ALA A 248 2.98 -2.35 10.25
CA ALA A 248 4.25 -2.83 10.80
C ALA A 248 4.79 -4.04 10.02
N ARG A 249 3.94 -5.03 9.75
CA ARG A 249 4.33 -6.23 8.98
C ARG A 249 4.64 -5.92 7.53
N LEU A 250 3.92 -4.98 6.91
CA LEU A 250 4.24 -4.51 5.56
C LEU A 250 5.61 -3.83 5.51
N ALA A 251 5.95 -3.00 6.52
CA ALA A 251 7.26 -2.37 6.60
C ALA A 251 8.40 -3.38 6.77
N GLU A 252 8.19 -4.45 7.53
CA GLU A 252 9.15 -5.56 7.65
C GLU A 252 9.37 -6.26 6.30
N VAL A 253 8.30 -6.56 5.57
CA VAL A 253 8.36 -7.19 4.25
C VAL A 253 9.09 -6.30 3.25
N ASP A 254 8.80 -4.99 3.23
CA ASP A 254 9.50 -4.01 2.38
C ASP A 254 11.00 -3.94 2.69
N GLU A 255 11.37 -3.94 3.98
CA GLU A 255 12.77 -3.96 4.40
C GLU A 255 13.51 -5.22 3.93
N GLU A 256 12.84 -6.38 3.96
CA GLU A 256 13.43 -7.68 3.60
C GLU A 256 13.52 -7.93 2.09
N LEU A 257 12.50 -7.55 1.31
CA LEU A 257 12.52 -7.65 -0.16
C LEU A 257 13.49 -6.63 -0.79
N GLY A 258 13.61 -5.45 -0.16
CA GLY A 258 14.15 -4.27 -0.83
C GLY A 258 13.34 -3.91 -2.08
N PHE A 259 13.91 -3.12 -2.99
CA PHE A 259 13.24 -2.66 -4.23
C PHE A 259 12.96 -3.75 -5.29
N ASP A 260 12.84 -5.03 -4.93
CA ASP A 260 12.25 -5.96 -5.91
C ASP A 260 10.75 -5.65 -6.00
N ASP A 261 10.31 -5.33 -7.22
CA ASP A 261 8.95 -4.96 -7.61
C ASP A 261 8.02 -6.17 -7.46
N ASP A 262 7.71 -6.53 -6.21
CA ASP A 262 6.70 -7.52 -5.91
C ASP A 262 5.34 -6.82 -5.96
N SER A 263 4.58 -7.09 -7.03
CA SER A 263 3.24 -6.55 -7.24
C SER A 263 2.32 -6.77 -6.04
N ARG A 264 2.59 -7.79 -5.20
CA ARG A 264 1.83 -8.05 -3.97
C ARG A 264 2.01 -6.98 -2.90
N LEU A 265 3.14 -6.27 -2.86
CA LEU A 265 3.30 -5.11 -1.96
C LEU A 265 2.35 -3.97 -2.36
N ILE A 266 2.17 -3.79 -3.68
CA ILE A 266 1.25 -2.79 -4.23
C ILE A 266 -0.18 -3.15 -3.84
N ASP A 267 -0.57 -4.43 -3.90
CA ASP A 267 -1.89 -4.91 -3.46
C ASP A 267 -2.20 -4.49 -2.02
N VAL A 268 -1.29 -4.82 -1.10
CA VAL A 268 -1.48 -4.53 0.32
C VAL A 268 -1.52 -3.02 0.57
N ALA A 269 -0.66 -2.25 -0.10
CA ALA A 269 -0.64 -0.80 0.04
C ALA A 269 -1.95 -0.15 -0.46
N LEU A 270 -2.43 -0.54 -1.63
CA LEU A 270 -3.71 -0.06 -2.18
C LEU A 270 -4.88 -0.42 -1.26
N LEU A 271 -4.88 -1.62 -0.69
CA LEU A 271 -5.90 -2.06 0.27
C LEU A 271 -5.87 -1.27 1.58
N LEU A 272 -4.69 -0.96 2.12
CA LEU A 272 -4.55 -0.12 3.31
C LEU A 272 -5.03 1.31 3.08
N ASP A 273 -4.70 1.88 1.92
CA ASP A 273 -5.17 3.20 1.52
C ASP A 273 -6.69 3.23 1.35
N TYR A 274 -7.28 2.19 0.75
CA TYR A 274 -8.74 2.05 0.70
C TYR A 274 -9.35 1.92 2.09
N GLN A 275 -8.83 1.05 2.96
CA GLN A 275 -9.32 0.85 4.33
C GLN A 275 -9.36 2.14 5.14
N ALA A 276 -8.39 3.03 4.92
CA ALA A 276 -8.34 4.36 5.55
C ALA A 276 -9.62 5.19 5.29
N GLU A 277 -10.18 5.07 4.09
CA GLU A 277 -11.33 5.86 3.63
C GLU A 277 -12.61 5.03 3.48
N ARG A 278 -12.53 3.71 3.69
CA ARG A 278 -13.62 2.75 3.50
C ARG A 278 -14.90 3.16 4.22
N GLN A 279 -14.81 3.56 5.49
CA GLN A 279 -16.01 3.98 6.24
C GLN A 279 -16.72 5.15 5.58
N ALA A 280 -15.96 6.13 5.05
CA ALA A 280 -16.54 7.27 4.36
C ALA A 280 -17.09 6.89 2.98
N PHE A 281 -16.45 5.92 2.32
CA PHE A 281 -16.90 5.37 1.04
C PHE A 281 -18.21 4.59 1.19
N VAL A 282 -18.29 3.66 2.14
CA VAL A 282 -19.46 2.79 2.36
C VAL A 282 -20.57 3.52 3.12
N ALA A 283 -20.29 4.66 3.78
CA ALA A 283 -21.31 5.44 4.48
C ALA A 283 -22.47 5.86 3.55
N PRO A 284 -23.71 5.93 4.08
CA PRO A 284 -24.85 6.47 3.34
C PRO A 284 -24.57 7.91 2.90
N SER A 285 -24.62 8.18 1.59
CA SER A 285 -24.54 9.53 1.06
C SER A 285 -25.77 10.33 1.50
N GLY A 286 -25.56 11.51 2.11
CA GLY A 286 -26.57 12.27 2.84
C GLY A 286 -27.95 12.44 2.16
N ARG A 287 -28.97 12.44 3.03
CA ARG A 287 -30.41 12.72 2.80
C ARG A 287 -31.13 11.74 1.85
N ARG A 288 -31.54 10.61 2.43
CA ARG A 288 -32.65 9.69 2.02
C ARG A 288 -32.30 8.42 1.25
N HIS A 289 -31.09 8.24 0.76
CA HIS A 289 -30.72 7.00 0.07
C HIS A 289 -29.70 6.27 0.93
N GLY A 290 -29.96 4.99 1.23
CA GLY A 290 -29.03 4.12 1.93
C GLY A 290 -27.72 3.95 1.16
N VAL A 291 -26.85 3.05 1.64
CA VAL A 291 -25.65 2.66 0.88
C VAL A 291 -26.09 2.24 -0.53
N HIS A 292 -25.48 2.84 -1.56
CA HIS A 292 -25.76 2.46 -2.94
C HIS A 292 -25.48 0.95 -3.09
N PRO A 293 -26.43 0.13 -3.58
CA PRO A 293 -26.28 -1.33 -3.62
C PRO A 293 -24.98 -1.77 -4.31
N LEU A 294 -24.64 -1.13 -5.43
CA LEU A 294 -23.39 -1.40 -6.15
C LEU A 294 -22.13 -1.09 -5.32
N VAL A 295 -22.15 -0.07 -4.45
CA VAL A 295 -21.00 0.21 -3.57
C VAL A 295 -20.85 -0.86 -2.50
N ALA A 296 -21.95 -1.35 -1.95
CA ALA A 296 -21.91 -2.46 -1.00
C ALA A 296 -21.41 -3.75 -1.67
N GLU A 297 -21.86 -4.04 -2.89
CA GLU A 297 -21.38 -5.18 -3.68
C GLU A 297 -19.90 -5.06 -4.04
N LEU A 298 -19.45 -3.88 -4.47
CA LEU A 298 -18.04 -3.61 -4.79
C LEU A 298 -17.12 -3.74 -3.58
N ASP A 299 -17.54 -3.22 -2.42
CA ASP A 299 -16.80 -3.37 -1.16
C ASP A 299 -16.74 -4.85 -0.72
N GLU A 300 -17.84 -5.58 -0.87
CA GLU A 300 -17.88 -7.01 -0.61
C GLU A 300 -16.96 -7.79 -1.56
N LEU A 301 -16.97 -7.48 -2.85
CA LEU A 301 -16.09 -8.09 -3.85
C LEU A 301 -14.62 -7.78 -3.57
N LEU A 302 -14.27 -6.55 -3.20
CA LEU A 302 -12.89 -6.18 -2.85
C LEU A 302 -12.40 -7.00 -1.65
N ARG A 303 -13.26 -7.18 -0.64
CA ARG A 303 -12.99 -8.02 0.52
C ARG A 303 -12.84 -9.50 0.15
N GLU A 304 -13.71 -10.01 -0.71
CA GLU A 304 -13.64 -11.40 -1.19
C GLU A 304 -12.40 -11.65 -2.06
N LEU A 305 -12.03 -10.69 -2.91
CA LEU A 305 -10.85 -10.72 -3.79
C LEU A 305 -9.53 -10.64 -3.03
N SER A 306 -9.52 -9.94 -1.90
CA SER A 306 -8.36 -9.89 -1.00
C SER A 306 -8.17 -11.19 -0.22
N GLY A 307 -9.17 -12.08 -0.26
CA GLY A 307 -9.09 -13.45 0.24
C GLY A 307 -8.43 -14.40 -0.75
N PRO A 308 -8.27 -15.69 -0.40
CA PRO A 308 -7.83 -16.69 -1.35
C PRO A 308 -8.80 -16.75 -2.53
N ALA A 309 -8.24 -16.64 -3.74
CA ALA A 309 -8.96 -16.61 -5.01
C ALA A 309 -10.01 -17.72 -5.10
N ARG A 310 -11.20 -17.37 -5.59
CA ARG A 310 -12.27 -18.33 -5.83
C ARG A 310 -12.78 -18.14 -7.25
N PRO A 311 -12.94 -19.22 -8.04
CA PRO A 311 -13.52 -19.13 -9.37
C PRO A 311 -14.86 -18.38 -9.39
N ARG A 312 -15.68 -18.52 -8.34
CA ARG A 312 -16.96 -17.79 -8.22
C ARG A 312 -16.82 -16.29 -7.97
N VAL A 313 -15.78 -15.87 -7.23
CA VAL A 313 -15.54 -14.45 -6.96
C VAL A 313 -15.01 -13.81 -8.24
N ASP A 314 -14.07 -14.49 -8.90
CA ASP A 314 -13.53 -14.07 -10.18
C ASP A 314 -14.66 -13.96 -11.22
N GLU A 315 -15.54 -14.96 -11.33
CA GLU A 315 -16.74 -14.92 -12.19
C GLU A 315 -17.66 -13.73 -11.89
N ARG A 316 -17.89 -13.39 -10.60
CA ARG A 316 -18.69 -12.22 -10.22
C ARG A 316 -18.00 -10.91 -10.62
N VAL A 317 -16.69 -10.83 -10.46
CA VAL A 317 -15.88 -9.66 -10.82
C VAL A 317 -15.91 -9.47 -12.34
N VAL A 318 -15.70 -10.55 -13.11
CA VAL A 318 -15.80 -10.48 -14.57
C VAL A 318 -17.22 -10.09 -15.01
N ALA A 319 -18.26 -10.69 -14.43
CA ALA A 319 -19.64 -10.33 -14.74
C ALA A 319 -19.92 -8.84 -14.45
N LEU A 320 -19.39 -8.31 -13.35
CA LEU A 320 -19.49 -6.90 -13.01
C LEU A 320 -18.71 -6.02 -14.00
N LEU A 321 -17.48 -6.39 -14.36
CA LEU A 321 -16.69 -5.66 -15.36
C LEU A 321 -17.41 -5.61 -16.71
N VAL A 322 -17.98 -6.73 -17.17
CA VAL A 322 -18.81 -6.80 -18.39
C VAL A 322 -20.01 -5.84 -18.27
N GLN A 323 -20.73 -5.88 -17.14
CA GLN A 323 -21.85 -4.97 -16.91
C GLN A 323 -21.43 -3.49 -16.94
N VAL A 324 -20.27 -3.16 -16.37
CA VAL A 324 -19.75 -1.78 -16.36
C VAL A 324 -19.27 -1.37 -17.77
N ALA A 325 -18.74 -2.27 -18.58
CA ALA A 325 -18.40 -1.96 -19.97
C ALA A 325 -19.64 -1.76 -20.84
N ASP A 326 -20.70 -2.53 -20.61
CA ASP A 326 -21.98 -2.36 -21.28
C ASP A 326 -22.65 -1.03 -20.90
N ASP A 327 -22.61 -0.66 -19.61
CA ASP A 327 -23.08 0.62 -19.11
C ASP A 327 -22.26 1.09 -17.89
N PRO A 328 -21.37 2.10 -18.04
CA PRO A 328 -20.57 2.58 -16.93
C PRO A 328 -21.33 3.53 -16.01
N ARG A 329 -22.55 3.99 -16.38
CA ARG A 329 -23.31 4.99 -15.60
C ARG A 329 -23.63 4.52 -14.18
N PRO A 330 -24.07 3.27 -13.92
CA PRO A 330 -24.33 2.80 -12.57
C PRO A 330 -23.08 2.86 -11.67
N LEU A 331 -21.90 2.52 -12.21
CA LEU A 331 -20.65 2.62 -11.47
C LEU A 331 -20.28 4.08 -11.19
N LEU A 332 -20.42 4.95 -12.18
CA LEU A 332 -20.15 6.38 -12.04
C LEU A 332 -21.12 7.07 -11.07
N ASP A 333 -22.38 6.67 -11.04
CA ASP A 333 -23.37 7.17 -10.09
C ASP A 333 -23.09 6.65 -8.67
N ALA A 334 -22.61 5.42 -8.55
CA ALA A 334 -22.27 4.77 -7.28
C ALA A 334 -20.98 5.33 -6.64
N VAL A 335 -19.93 5.48 -7.45
CA VAL A 335 -18.55 5.83 -7.04
C VAL A 335 -18.26 7.32 -7.24
N GLY A 336 -19.17 8.06 -7.88
CA GLY A 336 -18.99 9.40 -8.44
C GLY A 336 -18.06 10.34 -7.69
N SER A 337 -17.41 11.22 -8.44
CA SER A 337 -16.23 12.02 -8.05
C SER A 337 -16.34 12.91 -6.81
N GLY A 338 -17.52 13.02 -6.19
CA GLY A 338 -17.72 13.72 -4.92
C GLY A 338 -17.73 12.80 -3.70
N ARG A 339 -17.68 11.47 -3.85
CA ARG A 339 -17.74 10.53 -2.74
C ARG A 339 -16.35 10.41 -2.09
N PRO A 340 -16.21 10.69 -0.77
CA PRO A 340 -14.97 10.42 -0.05
C PRO A 340 -14.56 8.94 -0.21
N GLY A 341 -13.27 8.64 -0.34
CA GLY A 341 -12.78 7.28 -0.57
C GLY A 341 -12.79 6.79 -2.02
N SER A 342 -13.53 7.45 -2.94
CA SER A 342 -13.58 7.02 -4.35
C SER A 342 -12.20 7.02 -5.03
N GLY A 343 -11.34 7.99 -4.69
CA GLY A 343 -9.98 8.07 -5.22
C GLY A 343 -9.06 6.93 -4.78
N ARG A 344 -9.34 6.27 -3.64
CA ARG A 344 -8.56 5.13 -3.14
C ARG A 344 -9.19 3.79 -3.49
N PHE A 345 -10.53 3.75 -3.55
CA PHE A 345 -11.28 2.55 -3.92
C PHE A 345 -10.96 2.09 -5.34
N VAL A 346 -10.97 3.00 -6.30
CA VAL A 346 -10.89 2.64 -7.73
C VAL A 346 -9.54 2.00 -8.07
N PRO A 347 -8.38 2.57 -7.68
CA PRO A 347 -7.10 1.90 -7.93
C PRO A 347 -7.04 0.51 -7.32
N ALA A 348 -7.51 0.33 -6.08
CA ALA A 348 -7.55 -0.97 -5.42
C ALA A 348 -8.44 -1.97 -6.17
N PHE A 349 -9.65 -1.56 -6.58
CA PHE A 349 -10.58 -2.41 -7.31
C PHE A 349 -10.05 -2.79 -8.69
N VAL A 350 -9.56 -1.82 -9.47
CA VAL A 350 -9.02 -2.08 -10.82
C VAL A 350 -7.83 -3.03 -10.74
N HIS A 351 -6.92 -2.84 -9.78
CA HIS A 351 -5.76 -3.71 -9.63
C HIS A 351 -6.17 -5.15 -9.29
N LEU A 352 -7.05 -5.34 -8.31
CA LEU A 352 -7.50 -6.69 -7.92
C LEU A 352 -8.39 -7.35 -8.98
N ALA A 353 -9.15 -6.55 -9.74
CA ALA A 353 -9.97 -7.05 -10.83
C ALA A 353 -9.12 -7.52 -12.01
N ALA A 354 -8.00 -6.85 -12.31
CA ALA A 354 -7.03 -7.31 -13.30
C ALA A 354 -6.47 -8.69 -12.92
N GLN A 355 -6.11 -8.88 -11.65
CA GLN A 355 -5.65 -10.19 -11.17
C GLN A 355 -6.72 -11.29 -11.29
N ALA A 356 -8.01 -10.94 -11.11
CA ALA A 356 -9.11 -11.88 -11.28
C ALA A 356 -9.29 -12.28 -12.76
N LEU A 357 -9.09 -11.35 -13.69
CA LEU A 357 -9.09 -11.64 -15.13
C LEU A 357 -7.93 -12.57 -15.50
N ASP A 358 -6.71 -12.26 -15.05
CA ASP A 358 -5.52 -13.09 -15.33
C ASP A 358 -5.72 -14.55 -14.89
N ARG A 359 -6.37 -14.76 -13.73
CA ARG A 359 -6.70 -16.10 -13.23
C ARG A 359 -7.77 -16.81 -14.07
N THR A 360 -8.74 -16.06 -14.59
CA THR A 360 -9.84 -16.63 -15.36
C THR A 360 -9.39 -17.03 -16.77
N ASP A 361 -8.49 -16.25 -17.37
CA ASP A 361 -7.93 -16.51 -18.71
C ASP A 361 -6.99 -17.72 -18.73
N ALA A 362 -6.29 -18.00 -17.63
CA ALA A 362 -5.39 -19.14 -17.50
C ALA A 362 -6.10 -20.51 -17.60
N GLU A 363 -7.41 -20.60 -17.33
CA GLU A 363 -8.15 -21.87 -17.26
C GLU A 363 -8.69 -22.40 -18.62
N GLU A 364 -8.17 -21.96 -19.77
CA GLU A 364 -8.64 -22.40 -21.12
C GLU A 364 -10.16 -22.28 -21.34
N ARG A 365 -10.84 -21.36 -20.64
CA ARG A 365 -12.28 -21.12 -20.86
C ARG A 365 -12.48 -20.36 -22.17
N GLU A 366 -13.59 -20.61 -22.86
CA GLU A 366 -13.97 -19.82 -24.05
C GLU A 366 -13.85 -18.32 -23.72
N PRO A 367 -13.18 -17.53 -24.57
CA PRO A 367 -12.89 -16.14 -24.27
C PRO A 367 -14.19 -15.43 -23.94
N ILE A 368 -14.31 -15.02 -22.68
CA ILE A 368 -15.36 -14.12 -22.25
C ILE A 368 -15.20 -12.91 -23.16
N GLY A 369 -16.26 -12.49 -23.86
CA GLY A 369 -16.21 -11.48 -24.94
C GLY A 369 -15.82 -10.06 -24.50
N PHE A 370 -15.10 -9.94 -23.40
CA PHE A 370 -14.52 -8.76 -22.81
C PHE A 370 -13.08 -8.61 -23.32
N SER A 371 -12.89 -7.81 -24.36
CA SER A 371 -11.56 -7.57 -24.91
C SER A 371 -10.73 -6.68 -24.00
N SER A 372 -9.40 -6.86 -23.98
CA SER A 372 -8.47 -5.97 -23.27
C SER A 372 -8.64 -4.50 -23.67
N GLN A 373 -9.02 -4.22 -24.91
CA GLN A 373 -9.34 -2.88 -25.40
C GLN A 373 -10.53 -2.24 -24.67
N GLN A 374 -11.56 -3.02 -24.32
CA GLN A 374 -12.72 -2.51 -23.58
C GLN A 374 -12.36 -2.19 -22.12
N ALA A 375 -11.41 -2.92 -21.53
CA ALA A 375 -10.86 -2.60 -20.20
C ALA A 375 -10.10 -1.27 -20.21
N ASP A 376 -9.28 -1.03 -21.24
CA ASP A 376 -8.54 0.22 -21.44
C ASP A 376 -9.45 1.43 -21.57
N GLU A 377 -10.46 1.34 -22.44
CA GLU A 377 -11.41 2.44 -22.66
C GLU A 377 -12.17 2.80 -21.37
N LEU A 378 -12.41 1.80 -20.51
CA LEU A 378 -13.13 1.96 -19.24
C LEU A 378 -12.23 2.59 -18.17
N VAL A 379 -10.99 2.11 -18.03
CA VAL A 379 -9.99 2.70 -17.12
C VAL A 379 -9.65 4.13 -17.55
N GLU A 380 -9.38 4.39 -18.83
CA GLU A 380 -9.12 5.73 -19.34
C GLU A 380 -10.33 6.66 -19.19
N ALA A 381 -11.55 6.19 -19.50
CA ALA A 381 -12.75 7.02 -19.34
C ALA A 381 -13.02 7.35 -17.86
N PHE A 382 -12.70 6.42 -16.95
CA PHE A 382 -12.82 6.63 -15.52
C PHE A 382 -11.76 7.62 -15.01
N LEU A 383 -10.48 7.40 -15.34
CA LEU A 383 -9.37 8.29 -14.97
C LEU A 383 -9.55 9.69 -15.55
N ALA A 384 -9.94 9.83 -16.81
CA ALA A 384 -10.18 11.12 -17.43
C ALA A 384 -11.36 11.87 -16.79
N ARG A 385 -12.33 11.17 -16.18
CA ARG A 385 -13.44 11.78 -15.42
C ARG A 385 -13.04 12.14 -14.00
N THR A 386 -12.28 11.31 -13.29
CA THR A 386 -11.75 11.66 -11.96
C THR A 386 -10.75 12.79 -12.06
N GLU A 387 -9.91 12.82 -13.08
CA GLU A 387 -9.01 13.92 -13.37
C GLU A 387 -9.79 15.19 -13.76
N ARG A 388 -10.85 15.09 -14.57
CA ARG A 388 -11.75 16.24 -14.82
C ARG A 388 -12.40 16.76 -13.54
N ALA A 389 -12.89 15.90 -12.67
CA ALA A 389 -13.45 16.31 -11.38
C ALA A 389 -12.40 16.91 -10.44
N ARG A 390 -11.16 16.42 -10.48
CA ARG A 390 -10.01 17.00 -9.77
C ARG A 390 -9.64 18.37 -10.35
N THR A 391 -9.66 18.54 -11.67
CA THR A 391 -9.47 19.85 -12.33
C THR A 391 -10.62 20.80 -12.08
N ASP A 392 -11.86 20.32 -11.93
CA ASP A 392 -13.01 21.15 -11.57
C ASP A 392 -12.91 21.62 -10.12
N SER A 393 -12.46 20.74 -9.22
CA SER A 393 -12.12 21.09 -7.83
C SER A 393 -10.97 22.10 -7.76
N LEU A 394 -9.89 21.90 -8.54
CA LEU A 394 -8.80 22.86 -8.71
C LEU A 394 -9.29 24.17 -9.33
N SER A 395 -10.21 24.15 -10.29
CA SER A 395 -10.80 25.36 -10.89
C SER A 395 -11.67 26.11 -9.88
N SER A 396 -12.31 25.39 -8.95
CA SER A 396 -13.06 25.98 -7.83
C SER A 396 -12.12 26.61 -6.80
N LEU A 397 -10.99 25.97 -6.51
CA LEU A 397 -9.92 26.51 -5.68
C LEU A 397 -9.25 27.71 -6.34
N LEU A 398 -9.01 27.67 -7.64
CA LEU A 398 -8.42 28.76 -8.41
C LEU A 398 -9.39 29.95 -8.53
N ARG A 399 -10.69 29.70 -8.74
CA ARG A 399 -11.72 30.74 -8.67
C ARG A 399 -11.82 31.34 -7.27
N SER A 400 -11.72 30.50 -6.23
CA SER A 400 -11.70 30.94 -4.83
C SER A 400 -10.45 31.76 -4.49
N ALA A 401 -9.31 31.40 -5.07
CA ALA A 401 -8.03 32.10 -4.94
C ALA A 401 -8.04 33.43 -5.70
N LEU A 402 -8.58 33.47 -6.93
CA LEU A 402 -8.76 34.69 -7.72
C LEU A 402 -9.74 35.66 -7.06
N LEU A 403 -10.86 35.15 -6.51
CA LEU A 403 -11.76 35.95 -5.68
C LEU A 403 -11.02 36.45 -4.43
N GLY A 404 -10.18 35.63 -3.80
CA GLY A 404 -9.32 36.05 -2.68
C GLY A 404 -8.34 37.16 -3.04
N LEU A 405 -7.67 37.05 -4.19
CA LEU A 405 -6.75 38.06 -4.72
C LEU A 405 -7.49 39.36 -5.06
N SER A 406 -8.69 39.30 -5.62
CA SER A 406 -9.52 40.48 -5.87
C SER A 406 -9.96 41.17 -4.59
N SER A 407 -10.31 40.41 -3.54
CA SER A 407 -10.63 40.96 -2.22
C SER A 407 -9.40 41.60 -1.58
N LEU A 408 -8.22 41.00 -1.71
CA LEU A 408 -6.97 41.55 -1.22
C LEU A 408 -6.61 42.87 -1.95
N ALA A 409 -6.76 42.90 -3.28
CA ALA A 409 -6.54 44.11 -4.06
C ALA A 409 -7.52 45.24 -3.68
N ALA A 410 -8.79 44.91 -3.46
CA ALA A 410 -9.79 45.87 -2.97
C ALA A 410 -9.45 46.39 -1.56
N ILE A 411 -8.96 45.52 -0.66
CA ILE A 411 -8.48 45.92 0.67
C ILE A 411 -7.28 46.87 0.52
N VAL A 412 -6.26 46.51 -0.26
CA VAL A 412 -5.08 47.37 -0.48
C VAL A 412 -5.48 48.73 -1.08
N LEU A 413 -6.46 48.75 -1.98
CA LEU A 413 -6.99 49.99 -2.56
C LEU A 413 -7.71 50.85 -1.50
N VAL A 414 -8.56 50.26 -0.66
CA VAL A 414 -9.23 50.95 0.46
C VAL A 414 -8.20 51.49 1.46
N PHE A 415 -7.14 50.73 1.73
CA PHE A 415 -6.04 51.18 2.58
C PHE A 415 -5.28 52.35 1.98
N ARG A 416 -5.01 52.31 0.67
CA ARG A 416 -4.30 53.40 0.00
C ARG A 416 -5.14 54.67 -0.03
N ILE A 417 -6.42 54.56 -0.37
CA ILE A 417 -7.37 55.67 -0.30
C ILE A 417 -7.49 56.21 1.13
N GLY A 418 -7.55 55.32 2.13
CA GLY A 418 -7.61 55.69 3.54
C GLY A 418 -6.34 56.36 4.04
N SER A 419 -5.16 55.93 3.56
CA SER A 419 -3.86 56.56 3.86
C SER A 419 -3.80 57.97 3.28
N ASP A 420 -4.16 58.12 1.99
CA ASP A 420 -4.15 59.42 1.32
C ASP A 420 -5.15 60.39 1.97
N LEU A 421 -6.32 59.90 2.42
CA LEU A 421 -7.29 60.70 3.19
C LEU A 421 -6.79 61.01 4.60
N GLY A 422 -6.06 60.07 5.20
CA GLY A 422 -5.45 60.17 6.52
C GLY A 422 -4.42 61.28 6.58
N ASP A 423 -3.55 61.38 5.57
CA ASP A 423 -2.52 62.42 5.49
C ASP A 423 -3.16 63.82 5.43
N VAL A 424 -4.25 63.98 4.68
CA VAL A 424 -5.02 65.25 4.61
C VAL A 424 -5.71 65.58 5.93
N LEU A 425 -6.22 64.57 6.64
CA LEU A 425 -6.89 64.75 7.93
C LEU A 425 -5.90 65.01 9.08
N VAL A 426 -4.70 64.41 9.03
CA VAL A 426 -3.66 64.57 10.05
C VAL A 426 -3.10 65.99 10.07
N GLU A 427 -2.96 66.65 8.90
CA GLU A 427 -2.59 68.07 8.85
C GLU A 427 -3.62 69.01 9.50
N ALA A 428 -4.88 68.56 9.63
CA ALA A 428 -5.97 69.36 10.18
C ALA A 428 -6.29 69.07 11.66
N MET A 429 -5.65 68.06 12.28
CA MET A 429 -6.01 67.57 13.63
C MET A 429 -4.91 67.80 14.67
N PRO A 430 -5.28 68.00 15.96
CA PRO A 430 -4.30 68.03 17.05
C PRO A 430 -3.60 66.67 17.24
N ASP A 431 -2.31 66.69 17.58
CA ASP A 431 -1.42 65.51 17.64
C ASP A 431 -1.98 64.33 18.45
N TRP A 432 -2.65 64.58 19.57
CA TRP A 432 -3.21 63.53 20.43
C TRP A 432 -4.37 62.78 19.76
N LEU A 433 -5.15 63.48 18.92
CA LEU A 433 -6.29 62.89 18.21
C LEU A 433 -5.81 62.05 17.02
N ALA A 434 -4.76 62.50 16.33
CA ALA A 434 -4.09 61.74 15.27
C ALA A 434 -3.52 60.42 15.81
N GLN A 435 -2.87 60.44 16.98
CA GLN A 435 -2.35 59.23 17.63
C GLN A 435 -3.47 58.26 18.05
N ALA A 436 -4.58 58.76 18.59
CA ALA A 436 -5.72 57.92 18.96
C ALA A 436 -6.38 57.24 17.74
N LEU A 437 -6.55 57.99 16.64
CA LEU A 437 -7.10 57.45 15.39
C LEU A 437 -6.16 56.44 14.73
N ALA A 438 -4.85 56.68 14.74
CA ALA A 438 -3.86 55.73 14.25
C ALA A 438 -3.91 54.41 15.05
N TYR A 439 -4.04 54.50 16.37
CA TYR A 439 -4.15 53.32 17.23
C TYR A 439 -5.43 52.52 16.98
N VAL A 440 -6.59 53.18 16.94
CA VAL A 440 -7.88 52.52 16.65
C VAL A 440 -7.89 51.88 15.27
N SER A 441 -7.31 52.55 14.27
CA SER A 441 -7.19 52.02 12.92
C SER A 441 -6.30 50.78 12.90
N ALA A 442 -5.12 50.83 13.53
CA ALA A 442 -4.22 49.66 13.61
C ALA A 442 -4.88 48.45 14.28
N VAL A 443 -5.62 48.66 15.37
CA VAL A 443 -6.35 47.59 16.06
C VAL A 443 -7.49 47.03 15.19
N ALA A 444 -8.25 47.89 14.51
CA ALA A 444 -9.33 47.46 13.60
C ALA A 444 -8.78 46.67 12.40
N ILE A 445 -7.65 47.10 11.85
CA ILE A 445 -6.93 46.45 10.76
C ILE A 445 -6.46 45.05 11.17
N LEU A 446 -5.82 44.94 12.33
CA LEU A 446 -5.37 43.64 12.86
C LEU A 446 -6.55 42.71 13.16
N GLY A 447 -7.65 43.25 13.69
CA GLY A 447 -8.88 42.50 13.92
C GLY A 447 -9.51 41.97 12.63
N LEU A 448 -9.57 42.78 11.57
CA LEU A 448 -10.08 42.38 10.25
C LEU A 448 -9.18 41.36 9.56
N LEU A 449 -7.86 41.54 9.62
CA LEU A 449 -6.89 40.56 9.10
C LEU A 449 -6.99 39.22 9.83
N TRP A 450 -7.17 39.25 11.15
CA TRP A 450 -7.39 38.05 11.96
C TRP A 450 -8.73 37.37 11.63
N LEU A 451 -9.82 38.13 11.49
CA LEU A 451 -11.13 37.58 11.12
C LEU A 451 -11.09 36.94 9.72
N PHE A 452 -10.38 37.57 8.77
CA PHE A 452 -10.19 37.04 7.43
C PHE A 452 -9.34 35.75 7.42
N ALA A 453 -8.26 35.72 8.21
CA ALA A 453 -7.46 34.51 8.38
C ALA A 453 -8.27 33.38 9.02
N LYS A 454 -9.13 33.69 10.00
CA LYS A 454 -9.96 32.71 10.71
C LYS A 454 -11.11 32.16 9.85
N VAL A 455 -11.80 33.02 9.08
CA VAL A 455 -12.98 32.61 8.29
C VAL A 455 -12.61 31.79 7.05
N ARG A 456 -11.40 31.96 6.51
CA ARG A 456 -11.01 31.34 5.23
C ARG A 456 -10.04 30.15 5.35
N ILE A 457 -9.56 29.85 6.55
CA ILE A 457 -8.45 28.91 6.76
C ILE A 457 -8.76 27.95 7.91
N ASP A 458 -9.65 27.00 7.66
CA ASP A 458 -9.76 25.78 8.48
C ASP A 458 -9.16 24.57 7.75
N GLY A 459 -7.93 24.72 7.23
CA GLY A 459 -7.24 23.66 6.47
C GLY A 459 -5.71 23.70 6.58
N LEU A 460 -5.06 22.60 6.16
CA LEU A 460 -3.60 22.37 6.16
C LEU A 460 -2.78 23.56 5.62
N PHE A 461 -3.28 24.24 4.59
CA PHE A 461 -2.55 25.30 3.90
C PHE A 461 -2.27 26.54 4.78
N GLY A 462 -3.21 26.98 5.62
CA GLY A 462 -2.93 28.16 6.43
C GLY A 462 -2.37 27.91 7.82
N ARG A 463 -2.26 26.65 8.25
CA ARG A 463 -1.29 26.28 9.30
C ARG A 463 0.14 26.60 8.84
N HIS A 464 0.45 26.40 7.56
CA HIS A 464 1.76 26.72 6.97
C HIS A 464 1.97 28.23 6.79
N LEU A 465 0.99 28.96 6.25
CA LEU A 465 1.06 30.43 6.14
C LEU A 465 1.17 31.13 7.49
N TRP A 466 0.48 30.64 8.53
CA TRP A 466 0.58 31.19 9.88
C TRP A 466 2.00 31.08 10.44
N ARG A 467 2.60 29.89 10.37
CA ARG A 467 3.95 29.65 10.90
C ARG A 467 5.02 30.39 10.12
N ARG A 468 4.93 30.43 8.79
CA ARG A 468 6.02 30.91 7.93
C ARG A 468 5.99 32.42 7.67
N TRP A 469 4.80 33.04 7.63
CA TRP A 469 4.66 34.43 7.20
C TRP A 469 4.03 35.33 8.26
N TRP A 470 2.91 34.91 8.86
CA TRP A 470 2.17 35.76 9.80
C TRP A 470 2.83 35.88 11.16
N ARG A 471 3.34 34.77 11.73
CA ARG A 471 3.98 34.79 13.05
C ARG A 471 5.21 35.71 13.10
N PRO A 472 6.15 35.69 12.13
CA PRO A 472 7.25 36.65 12.10
C PRO A 472 6.79 38.11 11.96
N MET A 473 5.79 38.36 11.12
CA MET A 473 5.30 39.71 10.84
C MET A 473 4.56 40.33 12.04
N LEU A 474 3.74 39.54 12.75
CA LEU A 474 3.11 39.93 14.00
C LEU A 474 4.15 40.17 15.11
N HIS A 475 5.15 39.30 15.20
CA HIS A 475 6.23 39.46 16.17
C HIS A 475 7.01 40.76 15.94
N GLU A 476 7.36 41.06 14.68
CA GLU A 476 8.05 42.29 14.32
C GLU A 476 7.18 43.55 14.53
N PHE A 477 5.89 43.48 14.22
CA PHE A 477 4.95 44.57 14.49
C PHE A 477 4.80 44.87 15.98
N VAL A 478 4.68 43.82 16.81
CA VAL A 478 4.56 43.95 18.27
C VAL A 478 5.84 44.54 18.86
N ILE A 479 7.02 44.13 18.36
CA ILE A 479 8.30 44.72 18.77
C ILE A 479 8.37 46.21 18.39
N ARG A 480 7.98 46.57 17.17
CA ARG A 480 8.06 47.96 16.69
C ARG A 480 7.04 48.90 17.31
N SER A 481 5.91 48.39 17.79
CA SER A 481 4.83 49.19 18.39
C SER A 481 5.02 49.49 19.87
N GLY A 482 6.01 48.88 20.53
CA GLY A 482 6.27 49.09 21.97
C GLY A 482 5.20 48.52 22.90
N LEU A 483 4.30 47.68 22.36
CA LEU A 483 3.28 46.99 23.14
C LEU A 483 3.91 45.85 23.97
N PRO A 484 3.34 45.49 25.13
CA PRO A 484 3.87 44.41 25.97
C PRO A 484 3.75 43.06 25.25
N ALA A 485 4.83 42.66 24.59
CA ALA A 485 4.88 41.52 23.68
C ALA A 485 4.54 40.17 24.34
N THR A 486 4.89 40.02 25.62
CA THR A 486 4.74 38.78 26.37
C THR A 486 3.27 38.42 26.63
N GLU A 487 2.41 39.40 26.86
CA GLU A 487 0.98 39.17 27.15
C GLU A 487 0.17 38.87 25.90
N ILE A 488 0.56 39.47 24.76
CA ILE A 488 -0.08 39.26 23.47
C ILE A 488 0.32 37.89 22.91
N LEU A 489 1.61 37.56 22.90
CA LEU A 489 2.10 36.28 22.35
C LEU A 489 1.66 35.07 23.18
N ALA A 490 1.62 35.18 24.52
CA ALA A 490 1.16 34.10 25.39
C ALA A 490 -0.30 33.68 25.14
N ARG A 491 -1.17 34.61 24.70
CA ARG A 491 -2.55 34.29 24.30
C ARG A 491 -2.65 33.56 22.96
N PHE A 492 -1.61 33.60 22.13
CA PHE A 492 -1.55 32.92 20.84
C PHE A 492 -0.82 31.55 20.86
N GLU A 493 0.00 31.27 21.87
CA GLU A 493 0.81 30.03 21.93
C GLU A 493 0.06 28.77 22.40
N GLY A 494 -1.16 28.89 22.92
CA GLY A 494 -1.99 27.77 23.38
C GLY A 494 -2.51 26.80 22.30
N PHE A 495 -2.01 26.86 21.05
CA PHE A 495 -2.57 26.15 19.89
C PHE A 495 -1.54 25.32 19.09
N SER A 496 -0.49 24.81 19.73
CA SER A 496 0.49 23.92 19.06
C SER A 496 -0.03 22.47 18.97
N SER A 497 -0.40 22.01 17.77
CA SER A 497 -0.68 20.60 17.46
C SER A 497 0.59 19.81 17.04
N PRO A 498 0.60 18.47 17.17
CA PRO A 498 1.77 17.59 16.96
C PRO A 498 2.25 17.51 15.49
N PRO A 499 3.45 16.94 15.22
CA PRO A 499 4.02 16.78 13.88
C PRO A 499 3.23 15.81 12.98
N LEU A 500 3.36 15.98 11.65
CA LEU A 500 2.70 15.19 10.58
C LEU A 500 3.17 13.73 10.59
N THR A 501 2.29 12.81 10.18
CA THR A 501 2.57 11.35 10.11
C THR A 501 3.17 10.92 8.77
N ILE A 502 3.77 9.72 8.73
CA ILE A 502 4.45 9.14 7.54
C ILE A 502 3.46 8.94 6.36
N SER A 503 2.20 8.62 6.63
CA SER A 503 1.13 8.49 5.62
C SER A 503 0.85 9.80 4.87
N GLU A 504 0.88 10.94 5.57
CA GLU A 504 0.70 12.27 4.95
C GLU A 504 1.88 12.67 4.05
N GLN A 505 3.07 12.12 4.30
CA GLN A 505 4.27 12.35 3.48
C GLN A 505 4.30 11.46 2.23
N LEU A 506 3.76 10.23 2.31
CA LEU A 506 3.65 9.29 1.18
C LEU A 506 2.57 9.71 0.17
N SER A 507 1.45 10.26 0.65
CA SER A 507 0.34 10.77 -0.19
C SER A 507 0.74 11.92 -1.15
N ILE A 508 1.80 12.67 -0.82
CA ILE A 508 2.31 13.76 -1.67
C ILE A 508 3.19 13.22 -2.81
N HIS A 509 3.89 12.11 -2.60
CA HIS A 509 4.77 11.49 -3.61
C HIS A 509 4.02 10.55 -4.57
N ALA A 510 2.89 9.95 -4.15
CA ALA A 510 2.13 9.01 -4.99
C ALA A 510 1.39 9.66 -6.18
N ALA A 511 1.06 10.95 -6.13
CA ALA A 511 0.08 11.55 -7.03
C ALA A 511 0.50 11.67 -8.52
N ASP A 512 1.81 11.73 -8.83
CA ASP A 512 2.32 11.84 -10.21
C ASP A 512 2.83 10.48 -10.75
N ASP A 513 3.31 9.60 -9.87
CA ASP A 513 3.72 8.23 -10.23
C ASP A 513 2.53 7.26 -10.33
N GLU A 514 1.42 7.49 -9.60
CA GLU A 514 0.19 6.67 -9.69
C GLU A 514 -0.44 6.72 -11.08
N VAL A 515 -0.49 7.89 -11.73
CA VAL A 515 -1.10 8.01 -13.07
C VAL A 515 -0.25 7.29 -14.12
N LEU A 516 1.08 7.37 -14.00
CA LEU A 516 2.00 6.66 -14.89
C LEU A 516 1.99 5.15 -14.62
N ALA A 517 1.97 4.73 -13.34
CA ALA A 517 1.92 3.33 -12.94
C ALA A 517 0.58 2.66 -13.31
N ILE A 518 -0.54 3.35 -13.17
CA ILE A 518 -1.86 2.85 -13.61
C ILE A 518 -1.91 2.77 -15.15
N SER A 519 -1.33 3.72 -15.87
CA SER A 519 -1.21 3.67 -17.35
C SER A 519 -0.27 2.56 -17.84
N GLU A 520 0.83 2.31 -17.15
CA GLU A 520 1.82 1.27 -17.49
C GLU A 520 1.32 -0.14 -17.09
N LEU A 521 0.58 -0.25 -15.99
CA LEU A 521 -0.11 -1.47 -15.54
C LEU A 521 -1.26 -1.82 -16.48
N ALA A 522 -2.09 -0.85 -16.89
CA ALA A 522 -3.10 -1.04 -17.94
C ALA A 522 -2.46 -1.54 -19.24
N ARG A 523 -1.36 -0.90 -19.69
CA ARG A 523 -0.59 -1.37 -20.86
C ARG A 523 0.08 -2.74 -20.70
N ARG A 524 0.29 -3.24 -19.47
CA ARG A 524 0.81 -4.60 -19.19
C ARG A 524 -0.28 -5.65 -19.15
N VAL A 525 -1.45 -5.35 -18.62
CA VAL A 525 -2.65 -6.22 -18.63
C VAL A 525 -3.17 -6.43 -20.06
N VAL A 526 -2.88 -5.48 -20.97
CA VAL A 526 -3.29 -5.50 -22.38
C VAL A 526 -2.38 -6.34 -23.29
N ARG A 527 -1.11 -6.57 -22.89
CA ARG A 527 -0.13 -7.35 -23.66
C ARG A 527 -0.12 -8.79 -23.19
#